data_AF-A0A9D2MZ48-F1
#
_entry.id   AF-A0A9D2MZ48-F1
#
_cell.length_a   1.000
_cell.length_b   1.000
_cell.length_c   1.000
_cell.angle_alpha   90.00
_cell.angle_beta   90.00
_cell.angle_gamma   90.00
#
_symmetry.space_group_name_H-M   'P 1'
#
loop_
_entity.id
_entity.type
_entity.pdbx_description
1 polymer ?
#
loop_
_entity_poly.entity_id
_entity_poly.type
_entity_poly.pdbx_seq_one_letter_code
_entity_poly.pdbx_strand_id
1 'polypeptide(L)' 'ATDCTFENNGIGLHWNSTDATATDSHYTGNIFRGNDTAVLLEQVPTDTVLNFGQCVFEHNETDLDNRCSQPVDLSEAKFG' A
#
# COMPACT_ATOMS: atom_id res chain seq x y z
N ALA A 1 -8.35 2.89 2.47
CA ALA A 1 -8.41 4.11 1.63
C ALA A 1 -8.55 3.65 0.21
N THR A 2 -9.47 4.23 -0.56
CA THR A 2 -9.73 3.84 -1.96
C THR A 2 -9.85 5.10 -2.80
N ASP A 3 -9.49 4.99 -4.08
CA ASP A 3 -9.61 6.08 -5.08
C ASP A 3 -8.93 7.39 -4.65
N CYS A 4 -7.85 7.29 -3.87
CA CYS A 4 -7.06 8.41 -3.39
C CYS A 4 -5.78 8.58 -4.21
N THR A 5 -5.20 9.79 -4.18
CA THR A 5 -3.88 10.06 -4.74
C THR A 5 -2.91 10.42 -3.62
N PHE A 6 -1.78 9.70 -3.56
CA PHE A 6 -0.65 9.95 -2.68
C PHE A 6 0.56 10.34 -3.55
N GLU A 7 0.90 11.63 -3.57
CA GLU A 7 1.93 12.15 -4.47
C GLU A 7 3.07 12.88 -3.75
N ASN A 8 4.31 12.64 -4.20
CA ASN A 8 5.53 13.33 -3.78
C ASN A 8 5.79 13.32 -2.25
N ASN A 9 5.52 12.20 -1.58
CA ASN A 9 5.78 12.01 -0.15
C ASN A 9 7.05 11.18 0.08
N GLY A 10 7.62 11.27 1.29
CA GLY A 10 8.58 10.26 1.73
C GLY A 10 7.93 8.87 1.78
N ILE A 11 6.83 8.74 2.53
CA ILE A 11 6.02 7.52 2.55
C ILE A 11 4.55 7.86 2.21
N GLY A 12 3.99 7.22 1.19
CA GLY A 12 2.60 7.43 0.75
C GLY A 12 1.60 6.83 1.74
N LEU A 13 1.71 5.54 2.02
CA LEU A 13 0.92 4.82 3.02
C LEU A 13 1.86 4.04 3.94
N HIS A 14 1.81 4.31 5.25
CA HIS A 14 2.58 3.59 6.25
C HIS A 14 1.64 2.85 7.20
N TRP A 15 1.86 1.54 7.32
CA TRP A 15 1.20 0.73 8.32
C TRP A 15 2.20 0.17 9.33
N ASN A 16 2.05 0.61 10.58
CA ASN A 16 2.83 0.13 11.71
C ASN A 16 1.95 0.09 12.97
N SER A 17 1.25 -1.03 13.16
CA SER A 17 0.32 -1.23 14.27
C SER A 17 0.44 -2.67 14.79
N THR A 18 0.43 -2.83 16.12
CA THR A 18 0.43 -4.13 16.81
C THR A 18 -0.97 -4.59 17.22
N ASP A 19 -1.90 -3.65 17.43
CA ASP A 19 -3.16 -3.93 18.13
C ASP A 19 -4.40 -3.56 17.30
N ALA A 20 -4.26 -2.62 16.37
CA ALA A 20 -5.35 -2.18 15.51
C ALA A 20 -5.19 -2.77 14.11
N THR A 21 -6.16 -3.60 13.72
CA THR A 21 -6.36 -4.02 12.33
C THR A 21 -7.21 -2.99 11.60
N ALA A 22 -6.98 -2.80 10.30
CA ALA A 22 -7.98 -2.08 9.52
C ALA A 22 -9.25 -2.91 9.51
N THR A 23 -10.38 -2.23 9.58
CA THR A 23 -11.70 -2.81 9.42
C THR A 23 -11.97 -3.22 7.97
N ASP A 24 -11.13 -2.79 7.03
CA ASP A 24 -11.25 -3.07 5.59
C ASP A 24 -9.90 -3.51 5.01
N SER A 25 -9.94 -4.54 4.16
CA SER A 25 -8.79 -5.06 3.42
C SER A 25 -8.68 -4.46 2.01
N HIS A 26 -9.66 -3.66 1.56
CA HIS A 26 -9.68 -3.07 0.23
C HIS A 26 -8.95 -1.71 0.22
N TYR A 27 -7.85 -1.67 -0.51
CA TYR A 27 -7.02 -0.50 -0.77
C TYR A 27 -6.91 -0.26 -2.28
N THR A 28 -8.01 -0.48 -3.00
CA THR A 28 -8.06 -0.50 -4.46
C THR A 28 -8.15 0.90 -5.08
N GLY A 29 -7.76 1.02 -6.35
CA GLY A 29 -7.97 2.23 -7.15
C GLY A 29 -7.11 3.44 -6.76
N ASN A 30 -6.17 3.28 -5.83
CA ASN A 30 -5.32 4.39 -5.39
C ASN A 30 -4.20 4.69 -6.39
N ILE A 31 -3.77 5.94 -6.45
CA ILE A 31 -2.60 6.37 -7.24
C ILE A 31 -1.49 6.74 -6.27
N PHE A 32 -0.36 6.05 -6.34
CA PHE A 32 0.87 6.37 -5.62
C PHE A 32 1.90 6.87 -6.63
N ARG A 33 2.23 8.17 -6.59
CA ARG A 33 3.12 8.79 -7.57
C ARG A 33 4.29 9.55 -6.93
N GLY A 34 5.51 9.31 -7.40
CA GLY A 34 6.64 10.15 -7.01
C GLY A 34 7.04 10.07 -5.53
N ASN A 35 6.65 9.02 -4.81
CA ASN A 35 7.00 8.87 -3.40
C ASN A 35 8.35 8.16 -3.24
N ASP A 36 9.09 8.40 -2.15
CA ASP A 36 10.28 7.57 -1.87
C ASP A 36 9.83 6.12 -1.60
N THR A 37 8.76 5.94 -0.84
CA THR A 37 8.09 4.64 -0.65
C THR A 37 6.58 4.82 -0.77
N ALA A 38 5.95 4.23 -1.78
CA ALA A 38 4.51 4.33 -1.96
C ALA A 38 3.73 3.65 -0.83
N VAL A 39 4.05 2.39 -0.52
CA VAL A 39 3.44 1.64 0.58
C VAL A 39 4.52 1.00 1.44
N LEU A 40 4.50 1.28 2.75
CA LEU A 40 5.32 0.62 3.77
C LEU A 40 4.43 -0.19 4.72
N LEU A 41 4.61 -1.51 4.74
CA LEU A 41 3.99 -2.43 5.69
C LEU A 41 5.06 -2.89 6.69
N GLU A 42 5.07 -2.27 7.86
CA GLU A 42 6.06 -2.54 8.91
C GLU A 42 5.51 -3.52 9.95
N GLN A 43 4.27 -3.29 10.40
CA GLN A 43 3.54 -4.18 11.30
C GLN A 43 2.05 -4.10 10.98
N VAL A 44 1.45 -5.23 10.63
CA VAL A 44 0.04 -5.34 10.27
C VAL A 44 -0.55 -6.50 11.08
N PRO A 45 -1.48 -6.26 12.02
CA PRO A 45 -1.89 -7.30 12.98
C PRO A 45 -3.03 -8.17 12.45
N THR A 46 -2.96 -8.56 11.17
CA THR A 46 -3.96 -9.41 10.50
C THR A 46 -3.33 -10.28 9.43
N ASP A 47 -3.81 -11.51 9.26
CA ASP A 47 -3.42 -12.38 8.15
C ASP A 47 -4.31 -12.20 6.91
N THR A 48 -5.22 -11.22 6.93
CA THR A 48 -6.12 -10.93 5.80
C THR A 48 -5.32 -10.37 4.62
N VAL A 49 -5.60 -10.88 3.42
CA VAL A 49 -4.99 -10.37 2.18
C VAL A 49 -5.41 -8.93 1.95
N LEU A 50 -4.46 -8.00 1.92
CA LEU A 50 -4.71 -6.60 1.58
C LEU A 50 -4.78 -6.47 0.05
N ASN A 51 -5.90 -5.96 -0.45
CA ASN A 51 -6.16 -5.84 -1.88
C ASN A 51 -5.78 -4.44 -2.39
N PHE A 52 -4.73 -4.38 -3.20
CA PHE A 52 -4.25 -3.18 -3.89
C PHE A 52 -4.61 -3.18 -5.39
N GLY A 53 -5.61 -3.96 -5.78
CA GLY A 53 -6.07 -4.02 -7.16
C GLY A 53 -6.45 -2.66 -7.72
N GLN A 54 -6.23 -2.48 -9.02
CA GLN A 54 -6.46 -1.23 -9.75
C GLN A 54 -5.62 -0.04 -9.25
N CYS A 55 -4.69 -0.25 -8.32
CA CYS A 55 -3.75 0.81 -7.94
C CYS A 55 -2.78 1.11 -9.08
N VAL A 56 -2.33 2.36 -9.12
CA VAL A 56 -1.26 2.81 -10.02
C VAL A 56 -0.08 3.24 -9.17
N PHE A 57 1.03 2.56 -9.35
CA PHE A 57 2.32 2.92 -8.78
C PHE A 57 3.18 3.50 -9.90
N GLU A 58 3.54 4.77 -9.77
CA GLU A 58 4.23 5.50 -10.84
C GLU A 58 5.38 6.34 -10.28
N HIS A 59 6.59 6.13 -10.79
CA HIS A 59 7.76 6.93 -10.43
C HIS A 59 8.06 7.01 -8.92
N ASN A 60 7.70 5.99 -8.15
CA ASN A 60 8.16 5.88 -6.77
C ASN A 60 9.56 5.25 -6.74
N GLU A 61 10.39 5.59 -5.76
CA GLU A 61 11.67 4.88 -5.59
C GLU A 61 11.44 3.45 -5.10
N THR A 62 10.37 3.22 -4.33
CA THR A 62 9.91 1.89 -3.92
C THR A 62 8.39 1.83 -3.93
N ASP A 63 7.80 0.95 -4.74
CA ASP A 63 6.35 0.83 -4.84
C ASP A 63 5.72 0.16 -3.61
N LEU A 64 6.36 -0.89 -3.08
CA LEU A 64 5.89 -1.60 -1.90
C LEU A 64 7.08 -2.15 -1.09
N ASP A 65 7.23 -1.68 0.14
CA ASP A 65 8.15 -2.22 1.13
C ASP A 65 7.34 -3.01 2.18
N ASN A 66 7.36 -4.35 2.08
CA ASN A 66 6.62 -5.24 2.96
C ASN A 66 7.56 -5.97 3.91
N ARG A 67 7.77 -5.41 5.10
CA ARG A 67 8.75 -5.87 6.10
C ARG A 67 8.19 -6.98 7.00
N CYS A 68 6.88 -7.11 7.10
CA CYS A 68 6.21 -8.11 7.94
C CYS A 68 5.67 -9.32 7.17
N SER A 69 6.00 -9.46 5.88
CA SER A 69 5.46 -10.52 5.00
C SER A 69 3.93 -10.56 4.95
N GLN A 70 3.28 -9.39 5.06
CA GLN A 70 1.83 -9.29 4.98
C GLN A 70 1.32 -9.86 3.66
N PRO A 71 0.28 -10.72 3.65
CA PRO A 71 -0.36 -11.12 2.41
C PRO A 71 -0.95 -9.92 1.68
N VAL A 72 -0.55 -9.73 0.42
CA VAL A 72 -1.07 -8.66 -0.46
C VAL A 72 -1.54 -9.26 -1.78
N ASP A 73 -2.63 -8.71 -2.30
CA ASP A 73 -3.09 -8.93 -3.66
C ASP A 73 -2.77 -7.68 -4.50
N LEU A 74 -1.89 -7.87 -5.47
CA LEU A 74 -1.48 -6.84 -6.43
C LEU A 74 -2.04 -7.15 -7.83
N SER A 75 -2.97 -8.11 -7.94
CA SER A 75 -3.64 -8.38 -9.21
C SER A 75 -4.35 -7.10 -9.67
N GLU A 76 -4.21 -6.78 -10.97
CA GLU A 76 -4.70 -5.54 -11.59
C GLU A 76 -4.00 -4.24 -11.17
N ALA A 77 -2.99 -4.28 -10.29
CA ALA A 77 -2.14 -3.11 -10.07
C ALA A 77 -1.25 -2.83 -11.30
N LYS A 78 -0.96 -1.55 -11.51
CA LYS A 78 -0.07 -1.07 -12.58
C LYS A 78 1.19 -0.47 -11.98
N PHE A 79 2.34 -0.77 -12.58
CA PHE A 79 3.66 -0.32 -12.15
C PHE A 79 4.36 0.34 -13.35
N GLY A 80 4.95 1.52 -13.17
CA GLY A 80 5.56 2.31 -14.25
C GLY A 80 6.50 3.43 -13.83
#